data_AF-Q6CL76-F1
#
_entry.id   AF-Q6CL76-F1
#
_cell.length_a   1.000
_cell.length_b   1.000
_cell.length_c   1.000
_cell.angle_alpha   90.00
_cell.angle_beta   90.00
_cell.angle_gamma   90.00
#
_symmetry.space_group_name_H-M   'P 1'
#
loop_
_entity.id
_entity.type
_entity.pdbx_description
1 polymer ?
#
loop_
_entity_poly.entity_id
_entity_poly.type
_entity_poly.pdbx_seq_one_letter_code
_entity_poly.pdbx_strand_id
1 'polypeptide(L)'
;MSAGESKYYKEALAEYQDMDKEDPDAWDKRISNTGCYVENLALQLCHAETNDWRQCLGEMKLFKDCWQSKGNDQRVGTVDAKEH
;
A
#
# COMPACT_ATOMS: atom_id res chain seq x y z
N MET A 1 -16.46 0.00 -6.15
CA MET A 1 -15.41 -0.95 -6.59
C MET A 1 -15.01 -1.74 -5.38
N SER A 2 -15.19 -3.05 -5.43
CA SER A 2 -14.75 -3.95 -4.36
C SER A 2 -13.22 -4.06 -4.42
N ALA A 3 -12.54 -4.27 -3.29
CA ALA A 3 -11.07 -4.25 -3.20
C ALA A 3 -10.37 -5.12 -4.27
N GLY A 4 -10.96 -6.28 -4.62
CA GLY A 4 -10.39 -7.23 -5.58
C GLY A 4 -10.68 -6.97 -7.07
N GLU A 5 -11.37 -5.89 -7.43
CA GLU A 5 -11.78 -5.64 -8.83
C GLU A 5 -10.83 -4.69 -9.60
N SER A 6 -10.06 -3.86 -8.90
CA SER A 6 -9.12 -2.92 -9.53
C SER A 6 -8.03 -3.68 -10.30
N LYS A 7 -7.70 -3.23 -11.52
CA LYS A 7 -6.60 -3.82 -12.29
C LYS A 7 -5.27 -3.71 -11.54
N TYR A 8 -5.07 -2.60 -10.83
CA TYR A 8 -3.88 -2.35 -10.02
C TYR A 8 -3.77 -3.33 -8.85
N TYR A 9 -4.89 -3.72 -8.24
CA TYR A 9 -4.91 -4.71 -7.17
C TYR A 9 -4.55 -6.10 -7.68
N LYS A 10 -5.06 -6.49 -8.84
CA LYS A 10 -4.75 -7.80 -9.46
C LYS A 10 -3.28 -7.91 -9.85
N GLU A 11 -2.73 -6.85 -10.43
CA GLU A 11 -1.31 -6.75 -10.77
C GLU A 11 -0.44 -6.79 -9.52
N ALA A 12 -0.75 -5.98 -8.51
CA ALA A 12 -0.03 -5.99 -7.23
C ALA A 12 -0.09 -7.34 -6.50
N LEU A 13 -1.20 -8.06 -6.61
CA LEU A 13 -1.33 -9.40 -6.02
C LEU A 13 -0.46 -10.43 -6.74
N ALA A 14 -0.36 -10.35 -8.08
CA ALA A 14 0.50 -11.23 -8.85
C ALA A 14 1.98 -10.97 -8.50
N GLU A 15 2.40 -9.70 -8.45
CA GLU A 15 3.75 -9.31 -8.04
C GLU A 15 4.08 -9.84 -6.63
N TYR A 16 3.17 -9.66 -5.66
CA TYR A 16 3.37 -10.13 -4.30
C TYR A 16 3.51 -11.66 -4.21
N GLN A 17 2.79 -12.41 -5.06
CA GLN A 17 2.91 -13.87 -5.12
C GLN A 17 4.23 -14.34 -5.72
N ASP A 18 4.79 -13.57 -6.65
CA ASP A 18 6.10 -13.86 -7.25
C ASP A 18 7.26 -13.39 -6.38
N MET A 19 7.03 -12.46 -5.45
CA MET A 19 8.03 -11.96 -4.50
C MET A 19 8.63 -13.06 -3.62
N ASP A 20 7.90 -14.13 -3.32
CA ASP A 20 8.41 -15.30 -2.57
C ASP A 20 9.41 -16.16 -3.38
N LYS A 21 9.47 -15.97 -4.70
CA LYS A 21 10.42 -16.66 -5.60
C LYS A 21 11.71 -15.87 -5.81
N GLU A 22 11.74 -14.60 -5.40
CA GLU A 22 12.87 -13.69 -5.53
C GLU A 22 13.44 -13.31 -4.14
N ASP A 23 14.59 -12.65 -4.08
CA ASP A 23 15.10 -12.05 -2.82
C ASP A 23 14.61 -10.60 -2.74
N PRO A 24 13.54 -10.30 -1.96
CA PRO A 24 12.97 -8.97 -1.95
C PRO A 24 13.96 -7.95 -1.40
N ASP A 25 13.98 -6.75 -1.98
CA ASP A 25 14.88 -5.72 -1.53
C ASP A 25 14.51 -5.22 -0.11
N ALA A 26 15.35 -4.35 0.47
CA ALA A 26 15.12 -3.83 1.81
C ALA A 26 13.85 -2.97 1.92
N TRP A 27 13.42 -2.34 0.83
CA TRP A 27 12.16 -1.60 0.76
C TRP A 27 10.96 -2.54 0.68
N ASP A 28 10.97 -3.54 -0.20
CA ASP A 28 9.91 -4.54 -0.33
C ASP A 28 9.70 -5.31 0.96
N LYS A 29 10.79 -5.74 1.61
CA LYS A 29 10.74 -6.38 2.94
C LYS A 29 10.04 -5.49 3.97
N ARG A 30 10.32 -4.19 3.99
CA ARG A 30 9.69 -3.25 4.94
C ARG A 30 8.20 -3.11 4.70
N ILE A 31 7.77 -3.07 3.43
CA ILE A 31 6.37 -2.96 3.06
C ILE A 31 5.63 -4.28 3.31
N SER A 32 6.22 -5.43 2.97
CA SER A 32 5.67 -6.75 3.28
C SER A 32 5.43 -6.93 4.78
N ASN A 33 6.37 -6.46 5.61
CA ASN A 33 6.24 -6.47 7.08
C ASN A 33 5.09 -5.59 7.62
N THR A 34 4.50 -4.72 6.81
CA THR A 34 3.28 -3.98 7.20
C THR A 34 2.01 -4.81 7.04
N GLY A 35 2.06 -5.90 6.26
CA GLY A 35 0.90 -6.69 5.86
C GLY A 35 -0.05 -6.00 4.87
N CYS A 36 0.39 -4.89 4.25
CA CYS A 36 -0.39 -4.08 3.30
C CYS A 36 0.35 -3.88 1.97
N TYR A 37 1.14 -4.87 1.54
CA TYR A 37 1.96 -4.78 0.34
C TYR A 37 1.11 -4.58 -0.91
N VAL A 38 0.07 -5.40 -1.07
CA VAL A 38 -0.80 -5.39 -2.26
C VAL A 38 -1.49 -4.03 -2.40
N GLU A 39 -2.05 -3.48 -1.33
CA GLU A 39 -2.74 -2.19 -1.37
C GLU A 39 -1.77 -1.03 -1.59
N ASN A 40 -0.56 -1.08 -1.01
CA ASN A 40 0.47 -0.08 -1.26
C ASN A 40 0.90 -0.09 -2.73
N LEU A 41 1.22 -1.27 -3.28
CA LEU A 41 1.67 -1.38 -4.67
C LEU A 41 0.54 -1.02 -5.64
N ALA A 42 -0.71 -1.42 -5.39
CA ALA A 42 -1.86 -1.03 -6.21
C ALA A 42 -2.03 0.50 -6.28
N LEU A 43 -1.85 1.20 -5.15
CA LEU A 43 -1.88 2.66 -5.09
C LEU A 43 -0.74 3.28 -5.91
N GLN A 44 0.47 2.72 -5.84
CA GLN A 44 1.61 3.19 -6.62
C GLN A 44 1.43 2.96 -8.13
N LEU A 45 0.93 1.79 -8.52
CA LEU A 45 0.64 1.45 -9.93
C LEU A 45 -0.41 2.40 -10.51
N CYS A 46 -1.46 2.73 -9.75
CA CYS A 46 -2.46 3.70 -10.18
C CYS A 46 -1.83 5.08 -10.43
N HIS A 47 -0.98 5.55 -9.53
CA HIS A 47 -0.31 6.84 -9.70
C HIS A 47 0.72 6.80 -10.84
N ALA A 48 1.43 5.69 -11.03
CA ALA A 48 2.38 5.54 -12.13
C ALA A 48 1.70 5.65 -13.50
N GLU A 49 0.49 5.10 -13.65
CA GLU A 49 -0.27 5.19 -14.89
C GLU A 49 -0.96 6.55 -15.08
N THR A 50 -1.62 7.06 -14.04
CA THR A 50 -2.47 8.26 -14.15
C THR A 50 -1.69 9.56 -13.95
N ASN A 51 -0.55 9.48 -13.24
CA ASN A 51 0.21 10.60 -12.71
C ASN A 51 -0.66 11.61 -11.92
N ASP A 52 -1.77 11.13 -11.32
CA ASP A 52 -2.72 11.96 -10.57
C ASP A 52 -3.35 11.17 -9.41
N TRP A 53 -2.90 11.45 -8.19
CA TRP A 53 -3.42 10.83 -6.97
C TRP A 53 -4.93 11.01 -6.77
N ARG A 54 -5.55 12.04 -7.35
CA ARG A 54 -7.00 12.27 -7.23
C ARG A 54 -7.81 11.21 -7.99
N GLN A 55 -7.21 10.53 -8.96
CA GLN A 55 -7.84 9.43 -9.68
C GLN A 55 -7.69 8.09 -8.94
N CYS A 56 -6.81 8.02 -7.93
CA CYS A 56 -6.48 6.81 -7.17
C CYS A 56 -7.11 6.77 -5.77
N LEU A 57 -8.21 7.51 -5.56
CA LEU A 57 -8.87 7.59 -4.24
C LEU A 57 -9.41 6.23 -3.76
N GLY A 58 -9.77 5.34 -4.69
CA GLY A 58 -10.20 3.98 -4.37
C GLY A 58 -9.07 3.16 -3.74
N GLU A 59 -7.93 3.11 -4.42
CA GLU A 59 -6.70 2.44 -4.00
C GLU A 59 -6.17 3.05 -2.70
N MET A 60 -6.25 4.38 -2.57
CA MET A 60 -5.86 5.09 -1.36
C MET A 60 -6.73 4.70 -0.15
N LYS A 61 -8.04 4.55 -0.36
CA LYS A 61 -8.95 4.08 0.68
C LYS A 61 -8.60 2.65 1.11
N LEU A 62 -8.34 1.75 0.15
CA LEU A 62 -7.97 0.36 0.44
C LEU A 62 -6.67 0.29 1.25
N PHE A 63 -5.66 1.06 0.85
CA PHE A 63 -4.40 1.12 1.58
C PHE A 63 -4.60 1.64 3.01
N LYS A 64 -5.39 2.70 3.19
CA LYS A 64 -5.71 3.25 4.51
C LYS A 64 -6.46 2.23 5.38
N ASP A 65 -7.48 1.57 4.84
CA ASP A 65 -8.26 0.56 5.56
C ASP A 65 -7.35 -0.61 6.00
N CYS A 66 -6.46 -1.08 5.10
CA CYS A 66 -5.47 -2.11 5.45
C CYS A 66 -4.55 -1.63 6.57
N TRP A 67 -3.97 -0.42 6.42
CA TRP A 67 -3.02 0.15 7.37
C TRP A 67 -3.59 0.19 8.79
N GLN A 68 -4.83 0.67 8.92
CA GLN A 68 -5.55 0.71 10.20
C GLN A 68 -5.82 -0.70 10.73
N SER A 69 -6.28 -1.62 9.87
CA SER A 69 -6.58 -3.00 10.28
C SER A 69 -5.36 -3.77 10.81
N LYS A 70 -4.16 -3.44 10.32
CA LYS A 70 -2.89 -4.04 10.75
C LYS A 70 -2.27 -3.32 11.95
N GLY A 71 -2.92 -2.27 12.47
CA GLY A 71 -2.41 -1.50 13.60
C GLY A 71 -1.13 -0.72 13.28
N ASN A 72 -0.92 -0.39 12.00
CA ASN A 72 0.31 0.25 11.54
C ASN A 72 0.42 1.73 11.95
N ASP A 73 -0.63 2.32 12.54
CA ASP A 73 -0.63 3.71 13.03
C ASP A 73 0.51 3.98 14.03
N GLN A 74 0.92 2.98 14.82
CA GLN A 74 2.04 3.12 15.76
C GLN A 74 3.42 3.12 15.08
N ARG A 75 3.50 2.75 13.80
CA ARG A 75 4.75 2.74 13.02
C ARG A 75 5.15 4.14 12.55
N VAL A 76 4.21 5.07 12.59
CA VAL A 76 4.44 6.50 12.31
C VAL A 76 4.28 7.26 13.61
N GLY A 77 5.38 7.78 14.15
CA GLY A 77 5.28 8.70 15.29
C GLY A 77 4.56 9.96 14.83
N THR A 78 3.37 10.24 15.35
CA THR A 78 2.82 11.58 15.25
C THR A 78 3.72 12.47 16.09
N VAL A 79 4.46 13.37 15.44
CA VAL A 79 4.95 14.55 16.17
C VAL A 79 3.70 15.31 16.56
N ASP A 80 3.17 15.05 17.75
CA ASP A 80 2.32 16.04 18.39
C ASP A 80 3.16 17.31 18.40
N ALA A 81 2.80 18.28 17.56
CA ALA A 81 3.30 19.63 17.64
C ALA A 81 2.80 20.16 18.98
N LYS A 82 3.49 19.79 20.07
CA LYS A 82 3.28 20.37 21.38
C LYS A 82 3.56 21.85 21.21
N GLU A 83 2.49 22.64 21.15
CA GLU A 83 2.58 24.07 21.39
C GLU A 83 3.13 24.27 22.80
N HIS A 84 4.41 24.61 22.88
CA HIS A 84 5.05 25.23 24.04
C HIS A 84 5.97 26.34 23.56
#